data_AF-A0AWI5-F1
#
_entry.id   AF-A0AWI5-F1
#
_cell.length_a   1.000
_cell.length_b   1.000
_cell.length_c   1.000
_cell.angle_alpha   90.00
_cell.angle_beta   90.00
_cell.angle_gamma   90.00
#
_symmetry.space_group_name_H-M   'P 1'
#
loop_
_entity.id
_entity.type
_entity.pdbx_description
1 polymer ?
#
loop_
_entity_poly.entity_id
_entity_poly.type
_entity_poly.pdbx_seq_one_letter_code
_entity_poly.pdbx_strand_id
1 'polypeptide(L)'
;MAPKIGPETMLAEWLFVETVADVRRRSEDPGGRSRYELLGIAPLLRKLLIDARPLLNTVRAVRPEVPTEFRIKQWTAPLVGRDDADLPYLLRLGGPELVGGPEDPALPKLKHFIGATVGQVQGRALTVLEVVKYYANVDGGVHFGVPKDEPDHVLGKVAPLLLGHSTGQIEILAHLGTIVVDALTPLRDSIIASPSIDTRMHRRTDRGLYAGHWTADHYKDVSERR
;
A
#
# COMPACT_ATOMS: atom_id res chain seq x y z
N MET A 1 -4.18 -26.86 -17.95
CA MET A 1 -5.50 -26.79 -17.26
C MET A 1 -5.60 -25.43 -16.61
N ALA A 2 -6.64 -24.64 -16.89
CA ALA A 2 -6.86 -23.38 -16.18
C ALA A 2 -7.06 -23.66 -14.68
N PRO A 3 -6.45 -22.89 -13.77
CA PRO A 3 -6.65 -23.06 -12.35
C PRO A 3 -8.15 -22.95 -12.02
N LYS A 4 -8.64 -23.84 -11.16
CA LYS A 4 -10.04 -23.82 -10.71
C LYS A 4 -10.23 -22.53 -9.90
N ILE A 5 -10.87 -21.52 -10.50
CA ILE A 5 -11.17 -20.25 -9.83
C ILE A 5 -12.18 -20.55 -8.72
N GLY A 6 -11.74 -20.43 -7.48
CA GLY A 6 -12.56 -20.65 -6.29
C GLY A 6 -13.13 -19.35 -5.71
N PRO A 7 -14.08 -19.44 -4.76
CA PRO A 7 -14.65 -18.28 -4.10
C PRO A 7 -13.62 -17.37 -3.41
N GLU A 8 -12.52 -17.94 -2.95
CA GLU A 8 -11.43 -17.19 -2.33
C GLU A 8 -10.72 -16.26 -3.33
N THR A 9 -10.51 -16.72 -4.57
CA THR A 9 -9.91 -15.91 -5.64
C THR A 9 -10.79 -14.73 -5.99
N MET A 10 -12.10 -14.98 -6.08
CA MET A 10 -13.10 -13.95 -6.37
C MET A 10 -13.12 -12.85 -5.30
N LEU A 11 -13.15 -13.27 -4.03
CA LEU A 11 -13.10 -12.33 -2.91
C LEU A 11 -11.77 -11.55 -2.89
N ALA A 12 -10.65 -12.21 -3.21
CA ALA A 12 -9.35 -11.57 -3.27
C ALA A 12 -9.27 -10.50 -4.38
N GLU A 13 -9.81 -10.78 -5.58
CA GLU A 13 -9.88 -9.81 -6.68
C GLU A 13 -10.73 -8.59 -6.33
N TRP A 14 -11.94 -8.79 -5.80
CA TRP A 14 -12.80 -7.70 -5.34
C TRP A 14 -12.08 -6.86 -4.27
N LEU A 15 -11.55 -7.53 -3.25
CA LEU A 15 -10.89 -6.86 -2.14
C LEU A 15 -9.64 -6.10 -2.59
N PHE A 16 -8.91 -6.63 -3.57
CA PHE A 16 -7.77 -5.96 -4.19
C PHE A 16 -8.19 -4.68 -4.91
N VAL A 17 -9.20 -4.74 -5.78
CA VAL A 17 -9.70 -3.56 -6.53
C VAL A 17 -10.16 -2.46 -5.58
N GLU A 18 -10.96 -2.80 -4.57
CA GLU A 18 -11.46 -1.84 -3.58
C GLU A 18 -10.32 -1.25 -2.74
N THR A 19 -9.36 -2.09 -2.32
CA THR A 19 -8.22 -1.62 -1.51
C THR A 19 -7.32 -0.69 -2.32
N VAL A 20 -7.04 -0.98 -3.60
CA VAL A 20 -6.26 -0.08 -4.47
C VAL A 20 -7.00 1.24 -4.70
N ALA A 21 -8.33 1.20 -4.91
CA ALA A 21 -9.14 2.41 -5.07
C ALA A 21 -9.14 3.27 -3.79
N ASP A 22 -9.21 2.67 -2.61
CA ASP A 22 -9.16 3.39 -1.34
C ASP A 22 -7.78 4.03 -1.11
N VAL A 23 -6.68 3.31 -1.40
CA VAL A 23 -5.33 3.89 -1.34
C VAL A 23 -5.20 5.07 -2.30
N ARG A 24 -5.70 4.94 -3.54
CA ARG A 24 -5.68 6.03 -4.53
C ARG A 24 -6.39 7.28 -4.02
N ARG A 25 -7.63 7.14 -3.55
CA ARG A 25 -8.43 8.25 -2.99
C ARG A 25 -7.68 8.99 -1.88
N ARG A 26 -7.03 8.25 -0.96
CA ARG A 26 -6.28 8.85 0.15
C ARG A 26 -4.93 9.45 -0.28
N SER A 27 -4.39 9.06 -1.43
CA SER A 27 -3.08 9.48 -1.93
C SER A 27 -3.13 10.64 -2.93
N GLU A 28 -4.28 10.92 -3.54
CA GLU A 28 -4.42 11.93 -4.61
C GLU A 28 -5.05 13.26 -4.18
N ASP A 29 -5.64 13.36 -2.99
CA ASP A 29 -6.33 14.58 -2.52
C ASP A 29 -5.60 15.31 -1.37
N PRO A 30 -4.47 16.01 -1.60
CA PRO A 30 -3.73 16.72 -0.56
C PRO A 30 -4.55 17.69 0.30
N GLY A 31 -5.57 18.32 -0.29
CA GLY A 31 -6.41 19.32 0.40
C GLY A 31 -7.42 18.72 1.37
N GLY A 32 -7.81 17.45 1.16
CA GLY A 32 -8.78 16.74 1.99
C GLY A 32 -8.19 15.81 3.06
N ARG A 33 -6.86 15.63 3.12
CA ARG A 33 -6.24 14.60 3.99
C ARG A 33 -5.99 15.13 5.39
N SER A 34 -6.65 14.52 6.35
CA SER A 34 -6.25 14.63 7.76
C SER A 34 -5.14 13.62 8.10
N ARG A 35 -4.48 13.79 9.25
CA ARG A 35 -3.59 12.76 9.83
C ARG A 35 -4.27 11.39 9.90
N TYR A 36 -5.57 11.37 10.21
CA TYR A 36 -6.35 10.13 10.26
C TYR A 36 -6.44 9.45 8.89
N GLU A 37 -6.72 10.21 7.82
CA GLU A 37 -6.76 9.66 6.46
C GLU A 37 -5.40 9.09 6.03
N LEU A 38 -4.31 9.80 6.35
CA LEU A 38 -2.93 9.35 6.04
C LEU A 38 -2.57 8.08 6.82
N LEU A 39 -2.86 8.02 8.13
CA LEU A 39 -2.66 6.82 8.94
C LEU A 39 -3.43 5.62 8.38
N GLY A 40 -4.63 5.87 7.84
CA GLY A 40 -5.46 4.86 7.20
C GLY A 40 -4.86 4.26 5.92
N ILE A 41 -3.81 4.85 5.33
CA ILE A 41 -3.10 4.25 4.19
C ILE A 41 -2.25 3.04 4.64
N ALA A 42 -1.59 3.12 5.81
CA ALA A 42 -0.71 2.08 6.31
C ALA A 42 -1.35 0.67 6.39
N PRO A 43 -2.56 0.47 6.97
CA PRO A 43 -3.22 -0.84 6.93
C PRO A 43 -3.51 -1.36 5.53
N LEU A 44 -3.90 -0.48 4.60
CA LEU A 44 -4.20 -0.85 3.22
C LEU A 44 -2.93 -1.34 2.51
N LEU A 45 -1.81 -0.63 2.70
CA LEU A 45 -0.51 -1.05 2.19
C LEU A 45 -0.07 -2.39 2.79
N ARG A 46 -0.28 -2.61 4.09
CA ARG A 46 0.02 -3.91 4.72
C ARG A 46 -0.76 -5.06 4.09
N LYS A 47 -2.07 -4.87 3.93
CA LYS A 47 -2.97 -5.85 3.34
C LYS A 47 -2.61 -6.17 1.89
N LEU A 48 -2.19 -5.16 1.12
CA LEU A 48 -1.76 -5.34 -0.25
C LEU A 48 -0.39 -6.04 -0.36
N LEU A 49 0.57 -5.70 0.51
CA LEU A 49 2.00 -5.93 0.25
C LEU A 49 2.77 -6.72 1.33
N ILE A 50 2.35 -6.71 2.59
CA ILE A 50 3.22 -7.08 3.72
C ILE A 50 2.69 -8.24 4.55
N ASP A 51 1.38 -8.29 4.84
CA ASP A 51 0.82 -9.30 5.74
C ASP A 51 1.13 -10.72 5.26
N ALA A 52 1.00 -11.74 6.12
CA ALA A 52 1.44 -13.11 5.81
C ALA A 52 0.90 -13.69 4.49
N ARG A 53 -0.27 -13.22 4.03
CA ARG A 53 -0.85 -13.50 2.71
C ARG A 53 -1.22 -12.18 2.03
N PRO A 54 -0.27 -11.47 1.38
CA PRO A 54 -0.55 -10.20 0.73
C PRO A 54 -1.52 -10.40 -0.45
N LEU A 55 -2.50 -9.52 -0.60
CA LEU A 55 -3.46 -9.60 -1.72
C LEU A 55 -2.77 -9.57 -3.08
N LEU A 56 -1.68 -8.82 -3.21
CA LEU A 56 -0.90 -8.77 -4.43
C LEU A 56 -0.43 -10.16 -4.87
N ASN A 57 0.08 -10.96 -3.94
CA ASN A 57 0.59 -12.30 -4.28
C ASN A 57 -0.56 -13.24 -4.65
N THR A 58 -1.69 -13.16 -3.93
CA THR A 58 -2.89 -13.95 -4.23
C THR A 58 -3.44 -13.65 -5.61
N VAL A 59 -3.57 -12.37 -5.97
CA VAL A 59 -4.08 -11.96 -7.29
C VAL A 59 -3.08 -12.24 -8.41
N ARG A 60 -1.78 -11.99 -8.20
CA ARG A 60 -0.75 -12.30 -9.21
C ARG A 60 -0.64 -13.79 -9.52
N ALA A 61 -0.93 -14.66 -8.56
CA ALA A 61 -0.92 -16.10 -8.81
C ALA A 61 -1.94 -16.54 -9.86
N VAL A 62 -3.04 -15.77 -10.04
CA VAL A 62 -4.07 -16.03 -11.04
C VAL A 62 -3.96 -15.15 -12.28
N ARG A 63 -3.11 -14.12 -12.25
CA ARG A 63 -2.81 -13.19 -13.36
C ARG A 63 -1.30 -12.96 -13.51
N PRO A 64 -0.51 -14.02 -13.74
CA PRO A 64 0.95 -13.92 -13.77
C PRO A 64 1.50 -13.09 -14.94
N GLU A 65 0.70 -12.90 -15.99
CA GLU A 65 1.05 -12.16 -17.20
C GLU A 65 1.01 -10.64 -17.04
N VAL A 66 0.33 -10.13 -16.02
CA VAL A 66 0.20 -8.69 -15.81
C VAL A 66 1.38 -8.19 -14.97
N PRO A 67 2.23 -7.31 -15.51
CA PRO A 67 3.40 -6.80 -14.78
C PRO A 67 2.98 -5.88 -13.64
N THR A 68 3.79 -5.87 -12.59
CA THR A 68 3.68 -4.92 -11.48
C THR A 68 5.05 -4.33 -11.23
N GLU A 69 5.20 -3.03 -11.48
CA GLU A 69 6.48 -2.33 -11.46
C GLU A 69 6.43 -1.17 -10.48
N PHE A 70 7.18 -1.27 -9.38
CA PHE A 70 7.25 -0.20 -8.40
C PHE A 70 8.37 0.78 -8.78
N ARG A 71 8.04 2.06 -8.93
CA ARG A 71 9.02 3.12 -9.22
C ARG A 71 9.19 4.00 -8.00
N ILE A 72 10.32 3.82 -7.33
CA ILE A 72 10.71 4.60 -6.16
C ILE A 72 12.08 5.19 -6.41
N LYS A 73 12.20 6.50 -6.21
CA LYS A 73 13.50 7.16 -6.32
C LYS A 73 14.40 6.65 -5.20
N GLN A 74 15.53 6.03 -5.56
CA GLN A 74 16.43 5.47 -4.56
C GLN A 74 16.92 6.56 -3.60
N TRP A 75 16.92 6.24 -2.30
CA TRP A 75 17.43 7.16 -1.29
C TRP A 75 18.95 7.31 -1.44
N THR A 76 19.40 8.56 -1.38
CA THR A 76 20.81 8.93 -1.40
C THR A 76 21.07 9.86 -0.24
N ALA A 77 22.11 9.56 0.55
CA ALA A 77 22.57 10.48 1.58
C ALA A 77 22.91 11.84 0.95
N PRO A 78 22.51 12.96 1.56
CA PRO A 78 23.03 14.27 1.18
C PRO A 78 24.56 14.24 1.19
N LEU A 79 25.20 14.86 0.20
CA LEU A 79 26.65 15.03 0.20
C LEU A 79 27.04 15.87 1.43
N VAL A 80 27.84 15.28 2.32
CA VAL A 80 28.35 15.90 3.54
C VAL A 80 29.08 17.19 3.14
N GLY A 81 28.55 18.35 3.53
CA GLY A 81 29.08 19.65 3.09
C GLY A 81 28.17 20.87 3.29
N ARG A 82 26.94 20.70 3.78
CA ARG A 82 26.19 21.80 4.40
C ARG A 82 26.28 21.62 5.91
N ASP A 83 26.86 22.61 6.58
CA ASP A 83 26.98 22.78 8.03
C ASP A 83 25.62 22.86 8.75
N ASP A 84 24.76 21.85 8.59
CA ASP A 84 23.60 21.67 9.45
C ASP A 84 23.91 20.51 10.41
N ALA A 85 24.71 20.81 11.42
CA ALA A 85 24.98 19.93 12.57
C ALA A 85 23.69 19.59 13.37
N ASP A 86 22.54 20.12 12.99
CA ASP A 86 21.28 20.10 13.73
C ASP A 86 20.14 19.28 13.11
N LEU A 87 20.36 18.48 12.06
CA LEU A 87 19.34 17.57 11.52
C LEU A 87 19.72 16.09 11.71
N PRO A 88 19.56 15.53 12.94
CA PRO A 88 19.77 14.09 13.19
C PRO A 88 18.78 13.15 12.46
N TYR A 89 17.95 13.71 11.57
CA TYR A 89 16.88 13.06 10.83
C TYR A 89 16.98 13.41 9.33
N LEU A 90 17.39 12.46 8.50
CA LEU A 90 17.48 12.60 7.03
C LEU A 90 16.50 11.63 6.35
N LEU A 91 15.27 11.64 6.83
CA LEU A 91 14.17 10.98 6.15
C LEU A 91 13.80 11.82 4.92
N ARG A 92 13.53 11.18 3.77
CA ARG A 92 12.74 11.85 2.71
C ARG A 92 11.30 11.98 3.23
N LEU A 93 11.09 13.00 4.05
CA LEU A 93 9.81 13.26 4.70
C LEU A 93 8.87 13.90 3.69
N GLY A 94 8.00 13.08 3.09
CA GLY A 94 6.73 13.58 2.59
C GLY A 94 6.76 14.44 1.33
N GLY A 95 7.87 14.47 0.60
CA GLY A 95 7.95 15.17 -0.67
C GLY A 95 7.69 14.26 -1.88
N PRO A 96 7.17 14.82 -3.00
CA PRO A 96 6.89 14.06 -4.22
C PRO A 96 8.14 13.44 -4.84
N GLU A 97 9.35 13.87 -4.45
CA GLU A 97 10.62 13.29 -4.90
C GLU A 97 10.84 11.83 -4.49
N LEU A 98 10.02 11.28 -3.58
CA LEU A 98 10.01 9.84 -3.32
C LEU A 98 9.46 9.04 -4.51
N VAL A 99 8.48 9.60 -5.21
CA VAL A 99 7.82 8.96 -6.35
C VAL A 99 8.79 8.96 -7.53
N GLY A 100 9.16 7.76 -7.99
CA GLY A 100 10.11 7.61 -9.10
C GLY A 100 9.45 7.94 -10.44
N GLY A 101 10.21 8.59 -11.33
CA GLY A 101 9.79 8.87 -12.69
C GLY A 101 10.11 7.73 -13.69
N PRO A 102 9.84 7.95 -14.99
CA PRO A 102 10.17 6.99 -16.06
C PRO A 102 11.67 6.63 -16.13
N GLU A 103 12.54 7.56 -15.73
CA GLU A 103 14.00 7.39 -15.71
C GLU A 103 14.51 6.60 -14.49
N ASP A 104 13.70 6.49 -13.43
CA ASP A 104 14.07 5.73 -12.24
C ASP A 104 13.91 4.22 -12.49
N PRO A 105 14.81 3.37 -11.96
CA PRO A 105 14.70 1.92 -12.13
C PRO A 105 13.37 1.37 -11.59
N ALA A 106 12.66 0.62 -12.44
CA ALA A 106 11.50 -0.15 -12.01
C ALA A 106 11.93 -1.34 -11.14
N LEU A 107 11.24 -1.55 -10.03
CA LEU A 107 11.42 -2.70 -9.15
C LEU A 107 10.30 -3.72 -9.43
N PRO A 108 10.54 -4.79 -10.21
CA PRO A 108 9.49 -5.75 -10.59
C PRO A 108 9.16 -6.76 -9.46
N LYS A 109 10.00 -6.80 -8.41
CA LYS A 109 9.85 -7.76 -7.30
C LYS A 109 9.41 -7.01 -6.05
N LEU A 110 8.28 -7.44 -5.48
CA LEU A 110 7.73 -6.91 -4.22
C LEU A 110 8.79 -6.82 -3.11
N LYS A 111 9.60 -7.88 -2.95
CA LYS A 111 10.67 -7.92 -1.93
C LYS A 111 11.70 -6.79 -2.09
N HIS A 112 11.99 -6.36 -3.31
CA HIS A 112 12.92 -5.26 -3.56
C HIS A 112 12.27 -3.91 -3.23
N PHE A 113 10.98 -3.76 -3.53
CA PHE A 113 10.23 -2.55 -3.19
C PHE A 113 10.09 -2.38 -1.67
N ILE A 114 9.61 -3.40 -0.95
CA ILE A 114 9.44 -3.28 0.51
C ILE A 114 10.78 -3.14 1.25
N GLY A 115 11.87 -3.64 0.67
CA GLY A 115 13.22 -3.49 1.19
C GLY A 115 13.94 -2.21 0.75
N ALA A 116 13.33 -1.38 -0.09
CA ALA A 116 13.96 -0.14 -0.57
C ALA A 116 14.10 0.85 0.59
N THR A 117 15.28 1.45 0.71
CA THR A 117 15.55 2.51 1.69
C THR A 117 14.84 3.79 1.29
N VAL A 118 14.09 4.38 2.22
CA VAL A 118 13.35 5.63 2.02
C VAL A 118 13.91 6.78 2.86
N GLY A 119 14.79 6.48 3.80
CA GLY A 119 15.36 7.49 4.68
C GLY A 119 16.40 6.93 5.63
N GLN A 120 16.98 7.84 6.41
CA GLN A 120 17.91 7.50 7.47
C GLN A 120 17.59 8.33 8.73
N VAL A 121 17.69 7.70 9.90
CA VAL A 121 17.59 8.38 11.20
C VAL A 121 18.76 7.94 12.05
N GLN A 122 19.52 8.90 12.57
CA GLN A 122 20.69 8.62 13.44
C GLN A 122 21.64 7.56 12.85
N GLY A 123 21.92 7.63 11.54
CA GLY A 123 22.78 6.66 10.88
C GLY A 123 22.10 5.34 10.47
N ARG A 124 20.88 5.05 10.94
CA ARG A 124 20.13 3.84 10.60
C ARG A 124 19.26 4.05 9.36
N ALA A 125 19.45 3.21 8.34
CA ALA A 125 18.58 3.17 7.17
C ALA A 125 17.18 2.66 7.55
N LEU A 126 16.15 3.27 6.98
CA LEU A 126 14.76 2.87 7.13
C LEU A 126 14.19 2.44 5.78
N THR A 127 13.54 1.29 5.77
CA THR A 127 12.92 0.68 4.59
C THR A 127 11.44 1.01 4.48
N VAL A 128 10.85 0.83 3.29
CA VAL A 128 9.40 0.90 3.07
C VAL A 128 8.64 0.01 4.06
N LEU A 129 9.11 -1.23 4.27
CA LEU A 129 8.51 -2.20 5.19
C LEU A 129 8.44 -1.66 6.63
N GLU A 130 9.55 -1.13 7.14
CA GLU A 130 9.63 -0.62 8.51
C GLU A 130 8.72 0.59 8.70
N VAL A 131 8.73 1.53 7.74
CA VAL A 131 7.86 2.73 7.79
C VAL A 131 6.39 2.35 7.82
N VAL A 132 5.95 1.46 6.92
CA VAL A 132 4.54 1.04 6.86
C VAL A 132 4.12 0.28 8.13
N LYS A 133 4.99 -0.57 8.67
CA LYS A 133 4.73 -1.31 9.92
C LYS A 133 4.60 -0.38 11.12
N TYR A 134 5.51 0.58 11.24
CA TYR A 134 5.48 1.56 12.33
C TYR A 134 4.16 2.33 12.34
N TYR A 135 3.76 2.94 11.22
CA TYR A 135 2.52 3.72 11.17
C TYR A 135 1.27 2.86 11.39
N ALA A 136 1.30 1.59 10.99
CA ALA A 136 0.18 0.69 11.24
C ALA A 136 0.09 0.23 12.72
N ASN A 137 1.21 -0.08 13.37
CA ASN A 137 1.20 -0.77 14.66
C ASN A 137 1.48 0.13 15.87
N VAL A 138 2.13 1.27 15.65
CA VAL A 138 2.56 2.18 16.71
C VAL A 138 1.75 3.46 16.65
N ASP A 139 1.77 4.15 15.51
CA ASP A 139 1.25 5.51 15.39
C ASP A 139 -0.27 5.60 15.12
N GLY A 140 -0.99 4.49 15.28
CA GLY A 140 -2.46 4.47 15.30
C GLY A 140 -3.17 4.11 13.98
N GLY A 141 -2.47 3.63 12.94
CA GLY A 141 -3.12 3.20 11.69
C GLY A 141 -3.99 1.95 11.82
N VAL A 142 -3.62 1.03 12.71
CA VAL A 142 -4.42 -0.14 13.12
C VAL A 142 -4.47 -0.23 14.64
N HIS A 143 -3.30 -0.13 15.26
CA HIS A 143 -3.13 -0.12 16.71
C HIS A 143 -2.40 1.14 17.12
N PHE A 144 -2.83 1.73 18.23
CA PHE A 144 -2.02 2.71 18.96
C PHE A 144 -1.21 1.94 20.00
N GLY A 145 0.05 1.70 19.67
CA GLY A 145 0.92 0.76 20.37
C GLY A 145 2.16 1.44 20.94
N VAL A 146 2.90 0.67 21.75
CA VAL A 146 4.24 1.06 22.21
C VAL A 146 5.25 0.46 21.22
N PRO A 147 6.29 1.21 20.81
CA PRO A 147 7.41 0.67 20.04
C PRO A 147 7.97 -0.61 20.66
N LYS A 148 8.18 -1.65 19.86
CA LYS A 148 8.68 -2.96 20.36
C LYS A 148 10.08 -3.30 19.87
N ASP A 149 10.43 -2.79 18.70
CA ASP A 149 11.66 -3.10 18.00
C ASP A 149 12.41 -1.82 17.62
N GLU A 150 13.69 -1.97 17.31
CA GLU A 150 14.58 -0.85 17.03
C GLU A 150 14.07 0.14 15.97
N PRO A 151 13.49 -0.29 14.81
CA PRO A 151 12.92 0.64 13.84
C PRO A 151 11.78 1.49 14.42
N ASP A 152 10.93 0.87 15.25
CA ASP A 152 9.80 1.55 15.87
C ASP A 152 10.28 2.60 16.87
N HIS A 153 11.30 2.28 17.67
CA HIS A 153 11.90 3.25 18.59
C HIS A 153 12.56 4.42 17.84
N VAL A 154 13.20 4.12 16.71
CA VAL A 154 13.84 5.12 15.85
C VAL A 154 12.79 6.07 15.26
N LEU A 155 11.72 5.54 14.65
CA LEU A 155 10.63 6.34 14.10
C LEU A 155 9.82 7.07 15.18
N GLY A 156 9.63 6.43 16.33
CA GLY A 156 8.96 7.00 17.51
C GLY A 156 9.69 8.21 18.11
N LYS A 157 11.00 8.35 17.90
CA LYS A 157 11.74 9.57 18.28
C LYS A 157 11.51 10.74 17.32
N VAL A 158 11.16 10.44 16.06
CA VAL A 158 10.88 11.47 15.02
C VAL A 158 9.46 12.04 15.17
N ALA A 159 8.49 11.20 15.53
CA ALA A 159 7.08 11.58 15.55
C ALA A 159 6.72 12.75 16.49
N PRO A 160 7.22 12.82 17.75
CA PRO A 160 6.93 13.92 18.68
C PRO A 160 7.51 15.28 18.25
N LEU A 161 8.61 15.29 17.50
CA LEU A 161 9.30 16.52 17.09
C LEU A 161 8.56 17.31 16.00
N LEU A 162 7.56 16.68 15.37
CA LEU A 162 6.79 17.26 14.26
C LEU A 162 5.31 17.44 14.61
N LEU A 163 4.84 16.84 15.70
CA LEU A 163 3.51 17.07 16.27
C LEU A 163 3.42 18.52 16.78
N GLY A 164 2.85 19.39 15.96
CA GLY A 164 2.65 20.82 16.25
C GLY A 164 3.02 21.76 15.10
N HIS A 165 3.81 21.29 14.12
CA HIS A 165 4.33 22.14 13.04
C HIS A 165 4.06 21.60 11.62
N SER A 166 3.89 20.28 11.42
CA SER A 166 3.40 19.72 10.14
C SER A 166 2.98 18.25 10.21
N THR A 167 2.21 17.78 9.23
CA THR A 167 2.00 16.35 8.91
C THR A 167 3.12 15.76 8.03
N GLY A 168 4.22 16.50 7.80
CA GLY A 168 5.17 16.21 6.73
C GLY A 168 5.78 14.80 6.76
N GLN A 169 5.98 14.22 7.93
CA GLN A 169 6.51 12.86 8.07
C GLN A 169 5.53 11.77 7.69
N ILE A 170 4.23 11.99 7.93
CA ILE A 170 3.20 10.98 7.64
C ILE A 170 2.75 11.04 6.17
N GLU A 171 2.97 12.17 5.48
CA GLU A 171 2.77 12.30 4.03
C GLU A 171 3.58 11.26 3.22
N ILE A 172 4.65 10.69 3.78
CA ILE A 172 5.35 9.57 3.16
C ILE A 172 4.41 8.40 2.83
N LEU A 173 3.36 8.18 3.64
CA LEU A 173 2.36 7.15 3.37
C LEU A 173 1.56 7.45 2.10
N ALA A 174 1.22 8.71 1.84
CA ALA A 174 0.55 9.10 0.62
C ALA A 174 1.43 8.86 -0.61
N HIS A 175 2.71 9.23 -0.55
CA HIS A 175 3.62 9.00 -1.68
C HIS A 175 3.90 7.52 -1.92
N LEU A 176 4.07 6.74 -0.86
CA LEU A 176 4.13 5.27 -0.97
C LEU A 176 2.81 4.72 -1.55
N GLY A 177 1.68 5.28 -1.14
CA GLY A 177 0.37 4.97 -1.70
C GLY A 177 0.30 5.20 -3.20
N THR A 178 0.76 6.36 -3.69
CA THR A 178 0.86 6.68 -5.13
C THR A 178 1.71 5.67 -5.88
N ILE A 179 2.94 5.38 -5.41
CA ILE A 179 3.84 4.40 -6.04
C ILE A 179 3.17 3.03 -6.15
N VAL A 180 2.47 2.62 -5.10
CA VAL A 180 1.76 1.33 -5.05
C VAL A 180 0.55 1.34 -5.98
N VAL A 181 -0.23 2.40 -6.01
CA VAL A 181 -1.38 2.54 -6.92
C VAL A 181 -0.91 2.46 -8.38
N ASP A 182 0.13 3.18 -8.75
CA ASP A 182 0.67 3.17 -10.11
C ASP A 182 1.13 1.76 -10.50
N ALA A 183 1.92 1.13 -9.63
CA ALA A 183 2.44 -0.22 -9.85
C ALA A 183 1.32 -1.30 -9.97
N LEU A 184 0.19 -1.08 -9.30
CA LEU A 184 -0.92 -2.04 -9.24
C LEU A 184 -2.07 -1.73 -10.20
N THR A 185 -2.06 -0.56 -10.85
CA THR A 185 -3.11 -0.13 -11.78
C THR A 185 -3.28 -1.11 -12.94
N PRO A 186 -2.22 -1.60 -13.62
CA PRO A 186 -2.38 -2.59 -14.69
C PRO A 186 -3.10 -3.86 -14.23
N LEU A 187 -2.77 -4.34 -13.02
CA LEU A 187 -3.38 -5.54 -12.44
C LEU A 187 -4.84 -5.31 -12.06
N ARG A 188 -5.15 -4.15 -11.45
CA ARG A 188 -6.52 -3.72 -11.16
C ARG A 188 -7.36 -3.65 -12.44
N ASP A 189 -6.83 -3.01 -13.47
CA ASP A 189 -7.56 -2.79 -14.72
C ASP A 189 -7.77 -4.10 -15.48
N SER A 190 -6.82 -5.04 -15.42
CA SER A 190 -7.01 -6.42 -15.90
C SER A 190 -8.16 -7.14 -15.20
N ILE A 191 -8.28 -7.00 -13.88
CA ILE A 191 -9.42 -7.54 -13.11
C ILE A 191 -10.73 -6.90 -13.55
N ILE A 192 -10.78 -5.57 -13.74
CA ILE A 192 -12.00 -4.88 -14.14
C ILE A 192 -12.43 -5.25 -15.57
N ALA A 193 -11.47 -5.38 -16.49
CA ALA A 193 -11.73 -5.68 -17.89
C ALA A 193 -12.14 -7.14 -18.12
N SER A 194 -11.55 -8.06 -17.37
CA SER A 194 -11.83 -9.49 -17.44
C SER A 194 -11.88 -10.06 -16.03
N PRO A 195 -12.95 -9.76 -15.27
CA PRO A 195 -13.08 -10.28 -13.91
C PRO A 195 -13.15 -11.80 -13.97
N SER A 196 -12.65 -12.46 -12.93
CA SER A 196 -12.83 -13.91 -12.77
C SER A 196 -14.30 -14.30 -12.51
N ILE A 197 -15.25 -13.38 -12.73
CA ILE A 197 -16.66 -13.37 -12.33
C ILE A 197 -17.56 -12.87 -13.48
N ASP A 198 -18.79 -13.42 -13.58
CA ASP A 198 -19.90 -12.87 -14.36
C ASP A 198 -20.24 -11.42 -13.92
N THR A 199 -20.10 -10.46 -14.83
CA THR A 199 -20.19 -9.00 -14.59
C THR A 199 -21.51 -8.51 -14.02
N ARG A 200 -22.54 -9.36 -13.91
CA ARG A 200 -23.82 -9.05 -13.28
C ARG A 200 -23.75 -8.89 -11.75
N MET A 201 -22.72 -9.43 -11.09
CA MET A 201 -22.52 -9.33 -9.63
C MET A 201 -21.94 -7.99 -9.15
N HIS A 202 -21.51 -7.12 -10.07
CA HIS A 202 -20.78 -5.89 -9.76
C HIS A 202 -21.49 -4.61 -10.21
N ARG A 203 -22.75 -4.69 -10.67
CA ARG A 203 -23.53 -3.49 -10.92
C ARG A 203 -23.91 -2.85 -9.59
N ARG A 204 -23.32 -1.68 -9.35
CA ARG A 204 -23.75 -0.74 -8.32
C ARG A 204 -25.19 -0.36 -8.64
N THR A 205 -26.12 -0.72 -7.77
CA THR A 205 -27.51 -0.26 -7.87
C THR A 205 -27.58 1.22 -7.55
N ASP A 206 -28.69 1.85 -7.93
CA ASP A 206 -29.00 3.26 -7.62
C ASP A 206 -29.00 3.58 -6.11
N ARG A 207 -28.99 2.54 -5.26
CA ARG A 207 -28.93 2.62 -3.80
C ARG A 207 -27.52 2.48 -3.23
N GLY A 208 -26.50 2.36 -4.08
CA GLY A 208 -25.10 2.20 -3.67
C GLY A 208 -24.71 0.78 -3.22
N LEU A 209 -25.60 -0.20 -3.34
CA LEU A 209 -25.35 -1.63 -3.01
C LEU A 209 -25.10 -2.45 -4.28
N TYR A 210 -24.33 -3.54 -4.18
CA TYR A 210 -24.11 -4.48 -5.29
C TYR A 210 -25.27 -5.47 -5.42
N ALA A 211 -25.87 -5.58 -6.61
CA ALA A 211 -26.89 -6.59 -6.89
C ALA A 211 -26.25 -7.98 -7.07
N GLY A 212 -26.82 -9.01 -6.43
CA GLY A 212 -26.39 -10.40 -6.62
C GLY A 212 -25.19 -10.84 -5.79
N HIS A 213 -25.03 -10.33 -4.56
CA HIS A 213 -24.02 -10.81 -3.63
C HIS A 213 -24.11 -12.34 -3.50
N TRP A 214 -23.02 -13.02 -3.79
CA TRP A 214 -22.89 -14.47 -3.68
C TRP A 214 -22.99 -14.86 -2.19
N THR A 215 -24.21 -15.14 -1.71
CA THR A 215 -24.42 -15.79 -0.42
C THR A 215 -24.07 -17.26 -0.57
N ALA A 216 -23.68 -17.90 0.54
CA ALA A 216 -23.33 -19.32 0.61
C ALA A 216 -24.37 -20.28 -0.01
N ASP A 217 -25.60 -19.81 -0.21
CA ASP A 217 -26.72 -20.53 -0.81
C ASP A 217 -26.45 -20.93 -2.27
N HIS A 218 -25.70 -20.13 -3.02
CA HIS A 218 -25.43 -20.41 -4.43
C HIS A 218 -24.28 -21.42 -4.62
N TYR A 219 -23.47 -21.67 -3.59
CA TYR A 219 -22.45 -22.73 -3.60
C TYR A 219 -23.09 -24.12 -3.48
N LYS A 220 -24.11 -24.27 -2.63
CA LYS A 220 -24.86 -25.54 -2.47
C LYS A 220 -25.51 -25.98 -3.79
N ASP A 221 -26.16 -25.05 -4.47
CA ASP A 221 -26.93 -25.29 -5.69
C ASP A 221 -26.06 -25.75 -6.89
N VAL A 222 -24.78 -25.35 -6.93
CA VAL A 222 -23.81 -25.78 -7.96
C VAL A 222 -23.12 -27.10 -7.59
N SER A 223 -22.91 -27.35 -6.29
CA SER A 223 -22.36 -28.63 -5.83
C SER A 223 -23.35 -29.80 -5.90
N GLU A 224 -24.65 -29.53 -5.82
CA GLU A 224 -25.72 -30.54 -5.87
C GLU A 224 -26.16 -30.91 -7.30
N ARG A 225 -25.66 -30.21 -8.32
CA ARG A 225 -25.95 -30.47 -9.75
C ARG A 225 -24.83 -31.19 -10.50
N ARG A 226 -23.87 -31.78 -9.78
CA ARG A 226 -22.82 -32.66 -10.31
C ARG A 226 -22.96 -34.05 -9.72
#